data_AF-A0A6I3XG31-F1
#
_entry.id   AF-A0A6I3XG31-F1
#
_cell.length_a   1.000
_cell.length_b   1.000
_cell.length_c   1.000
_cell.angle_alpha   90.00
_cell.angle_beta   90.00
_cell.angle_gamma   90.00
#
_symmetry.space_group_name_H-M   'P 1'
#
loop_
_entity.id
_entity.type
_entity.pdbx_description
1 polymer ?
#
loop_
_entity_poly.entity_id
_entity_poly.type
_entity_poly.pdbx_seq_one_letter_code
_entity_poly.pdbx_strand_id
1 'polypeptide(L)' 'MALSWRLVPGQALLHRGWDGAFVLYNDLSGDTHLLSEDAMTLLLALRDGDVMPEELAAPELTELLATLRQLDLVEPC' A
#
# COMPACT_ATOMS: atom_id res chain seq x y z
N MET A 1 19.38 -10.41 0.81
CA MET A 1 17.97 -10.86 0.76
C MET A 1 17.17 -9.66 0.32
N ALA A 2 16.48 -9.73 -0.81
CA ALA A 2 15.58 -8.65 -1.20
C ALA A 2 14.44 -8.60 -0.18
N LEU A 3 14.18 -7.41 0.38
CA LEU A 3 13.00 -7.19 1.21
C LEU A 3 11.79 -7.21 0.28
N SER A 4 11.00 -8.27 0.31
CA SER A 4 9.69 -8.26 -0.36
C SER A 4 8.65 -7.68 0.59
N TRP A 5 7.70 -6.93 0.05
CA TRP A 5 6.59 -6.35 0.80
C TRP A 5 5.28 -7.03 0.40
N ARG A 6 4.32 -7.04 1.31
CA ARG A 6 2.95 -7.52 1.05
C ARG A 6 1.92 -6.63 1.72
N LEU A 7 0.67 -6.72 1.29
CA LEU A 7 -0.45 -6.20 2.06
C LEU A 7 -0.54 -6.94 3.40
N VAL A 8 -0.89 -6.23 4.48
CA VAL A 8 -1.18 -6.91 5.75
C VAL A 8 -2.38 -7.84 5.54
N PRO A 9 -2.30 -9.13 5.94
CA PRO A 9 -3.39 -10.07 5.73
C PRO A 9 -4.71 -9.57 6.31
N GLY A 10 -5.77 -9.63 5.52
CA GLY A 10 -7.11 -9.16 5.90
C GLY A 10 -7.49 -7.79 5.33
N GLN A 11 -6.55 -7.05 4.74
CA GLN A 11 -6.87 -5.83 3.99
C GLN A 11 -7.65 -6.16 2.70
N ALA A 12 -8.88 -5.67 2.59
CA ALA A 12 -9.68 -5.72 1.37
C ALA A 12 -9.40 -4.51 0.45
N LEU A 13 -8.79 -3.45 1.01
CA LEU A 13 -8.53 -2.16 0.35
C LEU A 13 -9.83 -1.53 -0.17
N LEU A 14 -10.88 -1.47 0.65
CA LEU A 14 -12.11 -0.77 0.25
C LEU A 14 -11.82 0.73 0.10
N HIS A 15 -12.02 1.26 -1.11
CA HIS A 15 -11.64 2.64 -1.41
C HIS A 15 -12.64 3.33 -2.34
N ARG A 16 -12.60 4.67 -2.31
CA ARG A 16 -13.25 5.53 -3.29
C ARG A 16 -12.26 6.61 -3.72
N GLY A 17 -12.12 6.78 -5.03
CA GLY A 17 -11.22 7.77 -5.62
C GLY A 17 -11.95 8.91 -6.31
N TRP A 18 -11.25 10.04 -6.44
CA TRP A 18 -11.58 11.21 -7.24
C TRP A 18 -10.27 11.93 -7.60
N ASP A 19 -10.16 12.59 -8.75
CA ASP A 19 -9.06 13.49 -9.15
C ASP A 19 -7.70 13.29 -8.42
N GLY A 20 -7.10 12.11 -8.53
CA GLY A 20 -5.77 11.78 -7.97
C GLY A 20 -5.70 11.53 -6.45
N ALA A 21 -6.83 11.49 -5.76
CA ALA A 21 -6.94 11.25 -4.32
C ALA A 21 -7.90 10.08 -4.03
N PHE A 22 -7.57 9.32 -2.99
CA PHE A 22 -8.31 8.13 -2.61
C PHE A 22 -8.59 8.15 -1.12
N VAL A 23 -9.85 7.94 -0.74
CA VAL A 23 -10.18 7.57 0.63
C VAL A 23 -10.25 6.04 0.70
N LEU A 24 -9.47 5.47 1.61
CA LEU A 24 -9.39 4.03 1.85
C LEU A 24 -9.83 3.72 3.28
N TYR A 25 -10.70 2.74 3.44
CA TYR A 25 -11.06 2.15 4.72
C TYR A 25 -10.04 1.07 5.10
N ASN A 26 -9.48 1.18 6.30
CA ASN A 26 -8.52 0.23 6.84
C ASN A 26 -9.27 -0.87 7.60
N ASP A 27 -9.20 -2.10 7.10
CA ASP A 27 -9.94 -3.22 7.68
C ASP A 27 -9.43 -3.63 9.07
N LEU A 28 -8.21 -3.24 9.44
CA LEU A 28 -7.58 -3.63 10.70
C LEU A 28 -7.80 -2.61 11.82
N SER A 29 -7.66 -1.31 11.52
CA SER A 29 -7.88 -0.24 12.50
C SER A 29 -9.34 0.23 12.55
N GLY A 30 -10.10 0.06 11.45
CA GLY A 30 -11.41 0.67 11.27
C GLY A 30 -11.36 2.15 10.88
N ASP A 31 -10.16 2.72 10.70
CA ASP A 31 -9.98 4.10 10.28
C ASP A 31 -10.17 4.29 8.78
N THR A 32 -10.28 5.55 8.38
CA THR A 32 -10.32 5.95 6.98
C THR A 32 -9.17 6.90 6.70
N HIS A 33 -8.34 6.56 5.70
CA HIS A 33 -7.15 7.31 5.35
C HIS A 33 -7.29 7.95 3.97
N LEU A 34 -6.78 9.18 3.84
CA LEU A 34 -6.61 9.82 2.55
C LEU A 34 -5.24 9.45 1.97
N LEU A 35 -5.24 8.88 0.79
CA LEU A 35 -4.06 8.42 0.06
C LEU A 35 -3.94 9.18 -1.26
N SER A 36 -2.70 9.33 -1.73
CA SER A 36 -2.41 9.79 -3.09
C SER A 36 -2.65 8.68 -4.11
N GLU A 37 -2.73 9.07 -5.38
CA GLU A 37 -2.80 8.14 -6.51
C GLU A 37 -1.63 7.14 -6.53
N ASP A 38 -0.40 7.60 -6.30
CA ASP A 38 0.78 6.73 -6.28
C ASP A 38 0.68 5.67 -5.18
N ALA A 39 0.25 6.07 -3.98
CA ALA A 39 0.06 5.17 -2.85
C ALA A 39 -1.01 4.12 -3.15
N MET A 40 -2.14 4.54 -3.71
CA MET A 40 -3.23 3.63 -4.05
C MET A 40 -2.83 2.67 -5.17
N THR A 41 -2.13 3.15 -6.19
CA THR A 41 -1.66 2.34 -7.33
C THR A 41 -0.70 1.25 -6.85
N LEU A 42 0.23 1.59 -5.95
CA LEU A 42 1.15 0.62 -5.36
C LEU A 42 0.40 -0.47 -4.57
N LEU A 43 -0.59 -0.09 -3.76
CA LEU A 43 -1.40 -1.06 -3.00
C LEU A 43 -2.18 -2.01 -3.90
N LEU A 44 -2.74 -1.51 -5.01
CA LEU A 44 -3.46 -2.33 -5.98
C LEU A 44 -2.50 -3.27 -6.74
N ALA A 45 -1.34 -2.78 -7.16
CA ALA A 45 -0.31 -3.62 -7.81
C ALA A 45 0.19 -4.72 -6.86
N LEU A 46 0.41 -4.41 -5.58
CA LEU A 46 0.75 -5.39 -4.54
C LEU A 46 -0.35 -6.44 -4.36
N ARG A 47 -1.63 -6.04 -4.38
CA ARG A 47 -2.77 -6.96 -4.28
C ARG A 47 -2.81 -7.94 -5.45
N ASP A 48 -2.62 -7.41 -6.65
CA ASP A 48 -2.83 -8.14 -7.90
C ASP A 48 -1.57 -8.94 -8.30
N GLY A 49 -0.45 -8.74 -7.59
CA GLY A 49 0.82 -9.43 -7.82
C GLY A 49 1.62 -8.85 -9.00
N ASP A 50 1.29 -7.63 -9.40
CA ASP A 50 1.82 -6.95 -10.59
C ASP A 50 3.08 -6.11 -10.28
N VAL A 51 3.67 -6.27 -9.09
CA VAL A 51 4.90 -5.60 -8.70
C VAL A 51 5.99 -6.60 -8.32
N MET A 52 7.16 -6.44 -8.90
CA MET A 52 8.30 -7.32 -8.66
C MET A 52 9.06 -6.90 -7.39
N PRO A 53 9.69 -7.85 -6.66
CA PRO A 53 10.49 -7.53 -5.48
C PRO A 53 11.59 -6.49 -5.71
N GLU A 54 12.17 -6.45 -6.92
CA GLU A 54 13.20 -5.49 -7.31
C GLU A 54 12.65 -4.07 -7.41
N GLU A 55 11.40 -3.91 -7.86
CA GLU A 55 10.72 -2.61 -7.91
C GLU A 55 10.40 -2.10 -6.50
N LEU A 56 9.97 -2.99 -5.61
CA LEU A 56 9.71 -2.68 -4.20
C LEU A 56 10.99 -2.32 -3.41
N ALA A 57 12.16 -2.74 -3.90
CA ALA A 57 13.44 -2.40 -3.31
C ALA A 57 13.99 -1.03 -3.78
N ALA A 58 13.28 -0.35 -4.67
CA ALA A 58 13.70 0.93 -5.22
C ALA A 58 13.73 2.02 -4.12
N PRO A 59 14.83 2.81 -3.99
CA PRO A 59 14.99 3.80 -2.93
C PRO A 59 13.85 4.82 -2.85
N GLU A 60 13.28 5.19 -3.99
CA GLU A 60 12.16 6.13 -4.13
C GLU A 60 10.88 5.66 -3.42
N LEU A 61 10.68 4.35 -3.24
CA LEU A 61 9.51 3.79 -2.56
C LEU A 61 9.69 3.66 -1.05
N THR A 62 10.91 3.88 -0.53
CA THR A 62 11.24 3.64 0.89
C THR A 62 10.32 4.42 1.84
N GLU A 63 10.17 5.72 1.60
CA GLU A 63 9.33 6.60 2.44
C GLU A 63 7.84 6.28 2.28
N LEU A 64 7.41 5.94 1.06
CA LEU A 64 6.03 5.57 0.79
C LEU A 64 5.67 4.27 1.51
N LEU A 65 6.50 3.23 1.39
CA LEU A 65 6.32 1.94 2.07
C LEU A 65 6.37 2.09 3.60
N ALA A 66 7.25 2.94 4.13
CA ALA A 66 7.29 3.26 5.55
C ALA A 66 5.99 3.92 6.02
N THR A 67 5.44 4.86 5.25
CA THR A 67 4.16 5.52 5.53
C THR A 67 3.00 4.52 5.49
N LEU A 68 2.90 3.71 4.44
CA LEU A 68 1.86 2.68 4.31
C LEU A 68 1.93 1.64 5.43
N ARG A 69 3.14 1.30 5.90
CA ARG A 69 3.34 0.42 7.05
C ARG A 69 2.88 1.04 8.36
N GLN A 70 3.09 2.34 8.58
CA GLN A 70 2.57 3.03 9.77
C GLN A 70 1.04 3.05 9.82
N LEU A 71 0.39 2.89 8.68
CA LEU A 71 -1.06 2.76 8.56
C LEU A 71 -1.53 1.30 8.58
N ASP A 72 -0.68 0.32 8.90
CA ASP A 72 -1.05 -1.10 8.89
C ASP A 72 -1.61 -1.62 7.55
N LEU A 73 -1.22 -1.00 6.43
CA LEU A 73 -1.65 -1.39 5.08
C LEU A 73 -0.69 -2.41 4.44
N VAL A 74 0.60 -2.27 4.72
CA VAL A 74 1.65 -3.18 4.20
C VAL A 74 2.62 -3.62 5.30
N GLU A 75 3.26 -4.76 5.09
CA GLU A 75 4.32 -5.28 5.95
C GLU A 75 5.44 -5.94 5.13
N PRO A 76 6.69 -5.98 5.64
CA PRO A 76 7.74 -6.78 5.04
C PRO A 76 7.42 -8.28 5.20
N CYS A 77 7.76 -9.08 4.18
CA CYS A 77 7.64 -10.54 4.21
C CYS A 77 8.87 -11.23 4.82
#